data_AF-K1U434-F1
#
_entry.id   AF-K1U434-F1
#
_cell.length_a   1.000
_cell.length_b   1.000
_cell.length_c   1.000
_cell.angle_alpha   90.00
_cell.angle_beta   90.00
_cell.angle_gamma   90.00
#
_symmetry.space_group_name_H-M   'P 1'
#
loop_
_entity.id
_entity.type
_entity.pdbx_description
1 polymer ?
#
loop_
_entity_poly.entity_id
_entity_poly.type
_entity_poly.pdbx_seq_one_letter_code
_entity_poly.pdbx_strand_id
1 'polypeptide(L)'
;TVGVYFYAELSRGADSWQLYRRGETPFAGDELRGVGAGVALRYRTSADERIELRIGLSYTSVENARANLRAEADGLDFDDVRRRTAAKWDEGLGRIAVEGGSEAARIKFYTGLYHALLGRGVASDVDGSYPRHDGTVGRIPAGEDGRPAFCLYNTDAVWGAYWNLTLLWALAYPDYYNDFIRSQLLVYDDAGWLGDGLACSKYVSGVGTNMVSVVMAGAYQCGIRDFDVEKAYEAALKNELAWE
;
A
#
# COMPACT_ATOMS: atom_id res chain seq x y z
N THR A 1 -14.95 -1.42 -10.90
CA THR A 1 -14.85 -0.70 -9.63
C THR A 1 -14.10 -1.57 -8.64
N VAL A 2 -13.31 -0.99 -7.75
CA VAL A 2 -12.60 -1.73 -6.70
C VAL A 2 -13.26 -1.38 -5.36
N GLY A 3 -13.59 -2.39 -4.57
CA GLY A 3 -14.09 -2.18 -3.21
C GLY A 3 -12.97 -1.75 -2.27
N VAL A 4 -13.27 -0.80 -1.38
CA VAL A 4 -12.42 -0.47 -0.23
C VAL A 4 -13.26 -0.68 1.01
N TYR A 5 -12.79 -1.58 1.86
CA TYR A 5 -13.45 -1.96 3.10
C TYR A 5 -12.67 -1.37 4.27
N PHE A 6 -13.39 -1.05 5.35
CA PHE A 6 -12.75 -0.58 6.58
C PHE A 6 -13.40 -1.22 7.80
N TYR A 7 -12.63 -1.29 8.87
CA TYR A 7 -13.11 -1.65 10.20
C TYR A 7 -12.57 -0.62 11.18
N ALA A 8 -13.44 -0.10 12.04
CA ALA A 8 -13.08 0.97 12.96
C ALA A 8 -13.42 0.60 14.42
N GLU A 9 -12.51 0.93 15.33
CA GLU A 9 -12.67 0.77 16.78
C GLU A 9 -12.55 2.13 17.46
N LEU A 10 -13.43 2.36 18.43
CA LEU A 10 -13.44 3.56 19.27
C LEU A 10 -12.83 3.22 20.63
N SER A 11 -12.00 4.10 21.20
CA SER A 11 -11.48 3.91 22.57
C SER A 11 -12.58 3.89 23.63
N ARG A 12 -13.72 4.52 23.33
CA ARG A 12 -14.94 4.51 24.14
C ARG A 12 -16.16 4.50 23.23
N GLY A 13 -17.18 3.71 23.60
CA GLY A 13 -18.48 3.73 22.91
C GLY A 13 -19.15 5.11 22.93
N ALA A 14 -19.87 5.44 21.85
CA ALA A 14 -20.69 6.65 21.77
C ALA A 14 -21.91 6.57 22.70
N ASP A 15 -22.34 7.72 23.24
CA ASP A 15 -23.59 7.81 24.02
C ASP A 15 -24.81 7.49 23.15
N SER A 16 -24.76 7.90 21.88
CA SER A 16 -25.73 7.52 20.85
C SER A 16 -25.13 7.67 19.46
N TRP A 17 -25.72 7.01 18.47
CA TRP A 17 -25.37 7.18 17.06
C TRP A 17 -26.61 7.34 16.19
N GLN A 18 -26.42 7.94 15.03
CA GLN A 18 -27.45 8.08 14.01
C GLN A 18 -26.86 7.75 12.64
N LEU A 19 -27.57 6.94 11.87
CA LEU A 19 -27.24 6.70 10.47
C LEU A 19 -27.90 7.80 9.64
N TYR A 20 -27.26 8.24 8.56
CA TYR A 20 -27.84 9.23 7.67
C TYR A 20 -27.40 9.00 6.23
N ARG A 21 -28.22 9.46 5.28
CA ARG A 21 -27.79 9.71 3.91
C ARG A 21 -27.73 11.21 3.68
N ARG A 22 -26.71 11.68 2.96
CA ARG A 22 -26.52 13.13 2.69
C ARG A 22 -27.79 13.76 2.10
N GLY A 23 -28.39 14.71 2.83
CA GLY A 23 -29.60 15.43 2.41
C GLY A 23 -30.92 14.75 2.83
N GLU A 24 -30.87 13.61 3.50
CA GLU A 24 -32.04 12.90 4.02
C GLU A 24 -32.14 13.02 5.54
N THR A 25 -33.32 12.73 6.09
CA THR A 25 -33.52 12.60 7.53
C THR A 25 -32.73 11.43 8.09
N PRO A 26 -32.27 11.49 9.36
CA PRO A 26 -31.60 10.37 10.01
C PRO A 26 -32.42 9.08 9.94
N PHE A 27 -31.71 7.98 9.69
CA PHE A 27 -32.24 6.63 9.58
C PHE A 27 -32.12 5.89 10.91
N ALA A 28 -33.15 5.12 11.26
CA ALA A 28 -33.15 4.25 12.43
C ALA A 28 -32.66 2.84 12.04
N GLY A 29 -31.62 2.36 12.69
CA GLY A 29 -31.06 1.02 12.46
C GLY A 29 -29.57 0.95 12.80
N ASP A 30 -28.98 -0.22 12.52
CA ASP A 30 -27.56 -0.53 12.68
C ASP A 30 -26.82 -0.68 11.33
N GLU A 31 -27.56 -0.70 10.21
CA GLU A 31 -27.02 -0.80 8.86
C GLU A 31 -27.65 0.22 7.90
N LEU A 32 -26.82 0.85 7.07
CA LEU A 32 -27.27 1.71 5.96
C LEU A 32 -26.39 1.47 4.74
N ARG A 33 -27.03 1.24 3.58
CA ARG A 33 -26.36 1.03 2.29
C ARG A 33 -26.68 2.15 1.30
N GLY A 34 -25.77 2.34 0.34
CA GLY A 34 -25.92 3.25 -0.79
C GLY A 34 -25.02 4.48 -0.71
N VAL A 35 -24.95 5.21 -1.83
CA VAL A 35 -24.12 6.41 -1.96
C VAL A 35 -24.53 7.45 -0.92
N GLY A 36 -23.54 8.01 -0.22
CA GLY A 36 -23.75 9.06 0.79
C GLY A 36 -24.22 8.55 2.15
N ALA A 37 -24.19 7.24 2.40
CA ALA A 37 -24.38 6.68 3.74
C ALA A 37 -23.27 7.14 4.70
N GLY A 38 -23.64 7.49 5.92
CA GLY A 38 -22.74 7.93 6.97
C GLY A 38 -23.28 7.64 8.36
N VAL A 39 -22.40 7.76 9.36
CA VAL A 39 -22.73 7.62 10.78
C VAL A 39 -22.31 8.87 11.53
N ALA A 40 -23.21 9.40 12.36
CA ALA A 40 -22.93 10.48 13.30
C ALA A 40 -22.87 9.88 14.71
N LEU A 41 -21.74 10.06 15.40
CA LEU A 41 -21.52 9.58 16.76
C LEU A 41 -21.64 10.75 17.74
N ARG A 42 -22.42 10.57 18.80
CA ARG A 42 -22.62 11.59 19.85
C ARG A 42 -21.88 11.18 21.12
N TYR A 43 -21.16 12.13 21.68
CA TYR A 43 -20.46 11.99 22.96
C TYR A 43 -20.79 13.17 23.87
N ARG A 44 -20.93 12.89 25.15
CA ARG A 44 -20.76 13.83 26.25
C ARG A 44 -19.34 13.67 26.75
N THR A 45 -18.59 14.76 26.75
CA THR A 45 -17.19 14.77 27.14
C THR A 45 -16.93 15.76 28.26
N SER A 46 -15.92 15.48 29.09
CA SER A 46 -15.34 16.51 29.96
C SER A 46 -14.34 17.36 29.19
N ALA A 47 -13.88 18.46 29.81
CA ALA A 47 -12.72 19.19 29.29
C ALA A 47 -11.53 18.24 29.12
N ASP A 48 -10.82 18.39 27.99
CA ASP A 48 -9.61 17.64 27.61
C ASP A 48 -9.76 16.11 27.47
N GLU A 49 -10.99 15.58 27.48
CA GLU A 49 -11.25 14.17 27.20
C GLU A 49 -10.95 13.84 25.72
N ARG A 50 -10.21 12.75 25.49
CA ARG A 50 -9.83 12.27 24.15
C ARG A 50 -10.61 11.02 23.80
N ILE A 51 -11.23 11.02 22.62
CA ILE A 51 -11.83 9.84 22.01
C ILE A 51 -10.95 9.45 20.83
N GLU A 52 -10.39 8.25 20.85
CA GLU A 52 -9.52 7.74 19.80
C GLU A 52 -10.31 6.86 18.85
N LEU A 53 -9.98 6.95 17.57
CA LEU A 53 -10.53 6.14 16.49
C LEU A 53 -9.37 5.42 15.81
N ARG A 54 -9.42 4.10 15.77
CA ARG A 54 -8.46 3.26 15.05
C ARG A 54 -9.17 2.62 13.87
N ILE A 55 -8.55 2.66 12.69
CA ILE A 55 -9.17 2.20 11.44
C ILE A 55 -8.19 1.27 10.72
N GLY A 56 -8.64 0.06 10.42
CA GLY A 56 -8.01 -0.83 9.45
C GLY A 56 -8.70 -0.71 8.10
N LEU A 57 -7.93 -0.89 7.02
CA LEU A 57 -8.39 -0.86 5.63
C LEU A 57 -8.07 -2.18 4.95
N SER A 58 -8.86 -2.55 3.95
CA SER A 58 -8.58 -3.68 3.06
C SER A 58 -9.25 -3.46 1.70
N TYR A 59 -8.62 -3.98 0.65
CA TYR A 59 -9.23 -4.04 -0.68
C TYR A 59 -10.05 -5.31 -0.93
N THR A 60 -10.09 -6.24 0.02
CA THR A 60 -10.71 -7.56 -0.17
C THR A 60 -11.94 -7.79 0.70
N SER A 61 -11.92 -7.41 1.99
CA SER A 61 -13.07 -7.62 2.88
C SER A 61 -13.04 -6.79 4.18
N VAL A 62 -14.17 -6.74 4.89
CA VAL A 62 -14.25 -6.13 6.23
C VAL A 62 -13.50 -6.99 7.26
N GLU A 63 -13.51 -8.31 7.09
CA GLU A 63 -12.79 -9.26 7.93
C GLU A 63 -11.28 -9.02 7.87
N ASN A 64 -10.74 -8.79 6.67
CA ASN A 64 -9.32 -8.48 6.49
C ASN A 64 -8.98 -7.08 6.98
N ALA A 65 -9.85 -6.09 6.78
CA ALA A 65 -9.65 -4.77 7.37
C ALA A 65 -9.52 -4.85 8.91
N ARG A 66 -10.32 -5.71 9.56
CA ARG A 66 -10.21 -6.01 11.00
C ARG A 66 -8.93 -6.76 11.34
N ALA A 67 -8.55 -7.77 10.55
CA ALA A 67 -7.32 -8.53 10.78
C ALA A 67 -6.07 -7.64 10.67
N ASN A 68 -6.02 -6.75 9.67
CA ASN A 68 -4.96 -5.76 9.48
C ASN A 68 -4.85 -4.85 10.72
N LEU A 69 -5.97 -4.28 11.18
CA LEU A 69 -5.98 -3.42 12.37
C LEU A 69 -5.41 -4.13 13.60
N ARG A 70 -5.83 -5.39 13.83
CA ARG A 70 -5.38 -6.17 14.99
C ARG A 70 -3.91 -6.58 14.89
N ALA A 71 -3.44 -6.95 13.71
CA ALA A 71 -2.05 -7.32 13.51
C ALA A 71 -1.09 -6.14 13.75
N GLU A 72 -1.51 -4.93 13.39
CA GLU A 72 -0.62 -3.76 13.37
C GLU A 72 -0.75 -2.85 14.59
N ALA A 73 -1.95 -2.74 15.18
CA ALA A 73 -2.27 -1.73 16.19
C ALA A 73 -3.03 -2.26 17.41
N ASP A 74 -3.11 -3.57 17.62
CA ASP A 74 -3.75 -4.12 18.82
C ASP A 74 -3.04 -3.66 20.10
N GLY A 75 -3.82 -3.23 21.08
CA GLY A 75 -3.34 -2.69 22.34
C GLY A 75 -2.55 -1.37 22.25
N LEU A 76 -2.43 -0.73 21.08
CA LEU A 76 -1.69 0.53 20.94
C LEU A 76 -2.59 1.75 21.09
N ASP A 77 -2.07 2.77 21.76
CA ASP A 77 -2.63 4.13 21.77
C ASP A 77 -2.02 4.99 20.66
N PHE A 78 -2.50 6.23 20.53
CA PHE A 78 -2.02 7.17 19.52
C PHE A 78 -0.51 7.46 19.63
N ASP A 79 0.00 7.63 20.85
CA ASP A 79 1.40 8.00 21.06
C ASP A 79 2.34 6.82 20.78
N ASP A 80 1.92 5.59 21.05
CA ASP A 80 2.60 4.37 20.65
C ASP A 80 2.69 4.25 19.13
N VAL A 81 1.57 4.44 18.42
CA VAL A 81 1.54 4.42 16.95
C VAL A 81 2.45 5.51 16.38
N ARG A 82 2.40 6.72 16.94
CA ARG A 82 3.26 7.85 16.53
C ARG A 82 4.75 7.53 16.71
N ARG A 83 5.16 6.99 17.86
CA ARG A 83 6.57 6.63 18.11
C ARG A 83 7.03 5.52 17.17
N ARG A 84 6.24 4.47 16.98
CA ARG A 84 6.57 3.37 16.06
C ARG A 84 6.67 3.86 14.62
N THR A 85 5.81 4.78 14.21
CA THR A 85 5.84 5.40 12.88
C THR A 85 7.09 6.25 12.69
N ALA A 86 7.46 7.05 13.69
CA ALA A 86 8.71 7.83 13.65
C ALA A 86 9.94 6.90 13.51
N ALA A 87 10.00 5.82 14.29
CA ALA A 87 11.10 4.85 14.21
C ALA A 87 11.19 4.17 12.82
N LYS A 88 10.05 3.83 12.19
CA LYS A 88 10.04 3.32 10.81
C LYS A 88 10.54 4.35 9.79
N TRP A 89 10.20 5.63 9.96
CA TRP A 89 10.73 6.69 9.12
C TRP A 89 12.22 6.90 9.33
N ASP A 90 12.71 6.84 10.57
CA ASP A 90 14.13 6.94 10.88
C ASP A 90 14.92 5.78 10.26
N GLU A 91 14.37 4.55 10.28
CA GLU A 91 14.98 3.41 9.59
C GLU A 91 15.05 3.62 8.07
N GLY A 92 13.94 4.04 7.45
CA GLY A 92 13.88 4.28 6.02
C GLY A 92 14.79 5.42 5.56
N LEU A 93 14.67 6.59 6.18
CA LEU A 93 15.47 7.77 5.84
C LEU A 93 16.95 7.59 6.21
N GLY A 94 17.22 6.88 7.31
CA GLY A 94 18.56 6.61 7.83
C GLY A 94 19.40 5.68 6.96
N ARG A 95 18.82 5.03 5.93
CA ARG A 95 19.58 4.23 4.95
C ARG A 95 20.59 5.07 4.15
N ILE A 96 20.41 6.40 4.09
CA ILE A 96 21.35 7.32 3.44
C ILE A 96 21.77 8.40 4.44
N ALA A 97 23.00 8.31 4.94
CA ALA A 97 23.59 9.34 5.78
C ALA A 97 24.23 10.45 4.93
N VAL A 98 23.93 11.71 5.25
CA VAL A 98 24.55 12.88 4.63
C VAL A 98 25.28 13.71 5.67
N GLU A 99 26.51 14.13 5.36
CA GLU A 99 27.36 14.94 6.23
C GLU A 99 27.64 16.32 5.62
N GLY A 100 27.92 17.31 6.47
CA GLY A 100 28.14 18.69 6.05
C GLY A 100 26.87 19.43 5.64
N GLY A 101 27.02 20.46 4.80
CA GLY A 101 25.94 21.32 4.32
C GLY A 101 25.27 22.19 5.39
N SER A 102 24.40 23.11 4.95
CA SER A 102 23.53 23.87 5.86
C SER A 102 22.39 23.00 6.39
N GLU A 103 21.80 23.38 7.52
CA GLU A 103 20.59 22.74 8.03
C GLU A 103 19.46 22.71 6.98
N ALA A 104 19.28 23.81 6.25
CA ALA A 104 18.30 23.91 5.17
C ALA A 104 18.56 22.89 4.03
N ALA A 105 19.83 22.61 3.70
CA ALA A 105 20.18 21.61 2.70
C ALA A 105 19.84 20.19 3.19
N ARG A 106 20.10 19.88 4.47
CA ARG A 106 19.72 18.59 5.07
C ARG A 106 18.21 18.40 5.11
N ILE A 107 17.46 19.42 5.51
CA ILE A 107 15.98 19.40 5.48
C ILE A 107 15.49 19.14 4.05
N LYS A 108 16.02 19.85 3.05
CA LYS A 108 15.64 19.66 1.65
C LYS A 108 15.92 18.22 1.18
N PHE A 109 17.07 17.66 1.55
CA PHE A 109 17.44 16.30 1.18
C PHE A 109 16.48 15.27 1.77
N TYR A 110 16.29 15.27 3.10
CA TYR A 110 15.44 14.27 3.75
C TYR A 110 13.96 14.43 3.43
N THR A 111 13.48 15.66 3.19
CA THR A 111 12.12 15.88 2.66
C THR A 111 11.98 15.32 1.23
N GLY A 112 13.00 15.47 0.39
CA GLY A 112 13.03 14.87 -0.94
C GLY A 112 13.02 13.33 -0.88
N LEU A 113 13.82 12.75 0.02
CA LEU A 113 13.87 11.31 0.24
C LEU A 113 12.53 10.79 0.78
N TYR A 114 11.91 11.48 1.73
CA TYR A 114 10.56 11.18 2.21
C TYR A 114 9.55 11.10 1.06
N HIS A 115 9.54 12.08 0.14
CA HIS A 115 8.66 12.04 -1.03
C HIS A 115 8.95 10.86 -1.97
N ALA A 116 10.21 10.47 -2.13
CA ALA A 116 10.58 9.31 -2.94
C ALA A 116 10.08 7.98 -2.33
N LEU A 117 9.93 7.91 -1.01
CA LEU A 117 9.50 6.71 -0.29
C LEU A 117 7.99 6.62 -0.05
N LEU A 118 7.24 7.71 -0.24
CA LEU A 118 5.80 7.74 0.06
C LEU A 118 4.98 6.72 -0.75
N GLY A 119 5.36 6.46 -2.01
CA GLY A 119 4.72 5.47 -2.90
C GLY A 119 3.18 5.55 -2.97
N ARG A 120 2.53 4.52 -3.51
CA ARG A 120 1.06 4.35 -3.44
C ARG A 120 0.62 3.32 -2.38
N GLY A 121 1.57 2.78 -1.62
CA GLY A 121 1.33 1.88 -0.50
C GLY A 121 1.07 0.42 -0.89
N VAL A 122 0.94 -0.41 0.14
CA VAL A 122 0.65 -1.85 0.04
C VAL A 122 -0.83 -2.07 -0.30
N ALA A 123 -1.10 -3.01 -1.19
CA ALA A 123 -2.43 -3.42 -1.64
C ALA A 123 -2.84 -4.84 -1.18
N SER A 124 -1.92 -5.59 -0.57
CA SER A 124 -2.20 -6.87 0.07
C SER A 124 -2.48 -6.72 1.57
N ASP A 125 -3.34 -7.58 2.10
CA ASP A 125 -3.64 -7.70 3.53
C ASP A 125 -2.54 -8.47 4.29
N VAL A 126 -2.56 -8.42 5.62
CA VAL A 126 -1.56 -9.09 6.48
C VAL A 126 -1.58 -10.62 6.36
N ASP A 127 -2.68 -11.20 5.86
CA ASP A 127 -2.80 -12.63 5.59
C ASP A 127 -2.44 -13.00 4.13
N GLY A 128 -2.02 -12.01 3.32
CA GLY A 128 -1.63 -12.17 1.93
C GLY A 128 -2.78 -12.11 0.94
N SER A 129 -4.01 -11.89 1.38
CA SER A 129 -5.11 -11.58 0.47
C SER A 129 -4.85 -10.33 -0.34
N TYR A 130 -5.25 -10.35 -1.61
CA TYR A 130 -5.16 -9.19 -2.48
C TYR A 130 -6.27 -9.24 -3.55
N PRO A 131 -6.72 -8.09 -4.09
CA PRO A 131 -7.66 -8.11 -5.21
C PRO A 131 -6.94 -8.61 -6.47
N ARG A 132 -7.47 -9.61 -7.18
CA ARG A 132 -6.96 -10.01 -8.49
C ARG A 132 -7.41 -9.04 -9.57
N HIS A 133 -6.76 -9.11 -10.73
CA HIS A 133 -7.12 -8.28 -11.88
C HIS A 133 -8.57 -8.50 -12.34
N ASP A 134 -9.15 -9.69 -12.21
CA ASP A 134 -10.54 -9.97 -12.60
C ASP A 134 -11.59 -9.50 -11.56
N GLY A 135 -11.15 -9.06 -10.39
CA GLY A 135 -12.01 -8.64 -9.27
C GLY A 135 -12.30 -9.73 -8.24
N THR A 136 -11.79 -10.95 -8.43
CA THR A 136 -11.76 -11.99 -7.39
C THR A 136 -10.66 -11.70 -6.36
N VAL A 137 -10.57 -12.51 -5.31
CA VAL A 137 -9.53 -12.37 -4.27
C VAL A 137 -8.47 -13.46 -4.48
N GLY A 138 -7.21 -13.02 -4.56
CA GLY A 138 -6.05 -13.89 -4.60
C GLY A 138 -5.39 -14.02 -3.24
N ARG A 139 -4.37 -14.86 -3.17
CA ARG A 139 -3.56 -15.09 -1.97
C ARG A 139 -2.09 -15.15 -2.37
N ILE A 140 -1.28 -14.23 -1.82
CA ILE A 140 0.18 -14.31 -1.87
C ILE A 140 0.62 -15.50 -1.01
N PRO A 141 1.48 -16.40 -1.52
CA PRO A 141 2.00 -17.50 -0.72
C PRO A 141 2.68 -17.00 0.56
N ALA A 142 2.51 -17.74 1.65
CA ALA A 142 3.24 -17.45 2.88
C ALA A 142 4.73 -17.80 2.72
N GLY A 143 5.60 -16.97 3.29
CA GLY A 143 7.00 -17.28 3.53
C GLY A 143 7.18 -18.18 4.76
N GLU A 144 8.44 -18.43 5.10
CA GLU A 144 8.80 -19.33 6.22
C GLU A 144 8.30 -18.86 7.59
N ASP A 145 8.13 -17.55 7.77
CA ASP A 145 7.64 -16.93 9.00
C ASP A 145 6.10 -16.89 9.10
N GLY A 146 5.41 -17.48 8.11
CA GLY A 146 3.95 -17.51 8.04
C GLY A 146 3.31 -16.20 7.56
N ARG A 147 4.10 -15.17 7.23
CA ARG A 147 3.62 -13.93 6.62
C ARG A 147 3.65 -14.02 5.10
N PRO A 148 2.95 -13.13 4.37
CA PRO A 148 3.04 -13.10 2.91
C PRO A 148 4.49 -12.97 2.47
N ALA A 149 4.90 -13.77 1.49
CA ALA A 149 6.30 -13.83 1.09
C ALA A 149 6.83 -12.52 0.49
N PHE A 150 5.93 -11.62 0.08
CA PHE A 150 6.19 -10.24 -0.35
C PHE A 150 4.92 -9.41 -0.19
N CYS A 151 5.06 -8.09 -0.24
CA CYS A 151 3.90 -7.18 -0.34
C CYS A 151 3.51 -6.94 -1.80
N LEU A 152 2.21 -6.94 -2.10
CA LEU A 152 1.72 -6.38 -3.36
C LEU A 152 1.64 -4.86 -3.24
N TYR A 153 2.23 -4.12 -4.16
CA TYR A 153 2.20 -2.65 -4.13
C TYR A 153 1.25 -2.05 -5.17
N ASN A 154 0.55 -0.99 -4.77
CA ASN A 154 0.01 -0.03 -5.74
C ASN A 154 1.17 0.78 -6.32
N THR A 155 1.06 1.15 -7.60
CA THR A 155 2.16 1.82 -8.31
C THR A 155 1.63 2.90 -9.24
N ASP A 156 2.37 4.00 -9.32
CA ASP A 156 2.29 4.87 -10.49
C ASP A 156 2.89 4.16 -11.72
N ALA A 157 2.56 4.67 -12.90
CA ALA A 157 3.21 4.24 -14.13
C ALA A 157 4.72 4.41 -14.02
N VAL A 158 5.45 3.32 -14.29
CA VAL A 158 6.89 3.23 -13.99
C VAL A 158 7.74 4.08 -14.93
N TRP A 159 7.16 4.69 -15.98
CA TRP A 159 7.83 5.61 -16.89
C TRP A 159 8.60 6.73 -16.19
N GLY A 160 8.06 7.33 -15.13
CA GLY A 160 8.80 8.35 -14.35
C GLY A 160 9.83 7.74 -13.41
N ALA A 161 9.50 6.57 -12.86
CA ALA A 161 10.30 5.91 -11.83
C ALA A 161 11.58 5.29 -12.38
N TYR A 162 11.59 4.75 -13.61
CA TYR A 162 12.76 4.04 -14.13
C TYR A 162 13.99 4.92 -14.33
N TRP A 163 13.80 6.24 -14.49
CA TRP A 163 14.92 7.18 -14.66
C TRP A 163 15.74 7.38 -13.39
N ASN A 164 15.07 7.39 -12.23
CA ASN A 164 15.67 7.87 -10.97
C ASN A 164 15.33 6.98 -9.77
N LEU A 165 14.08 6.54 -9.65
CA LEU A 165 13.60 5.87 -8.44
C LEU A 165 14.12 4.43 -8.35
N THR A 166 14.25 3.72 -9.47
CA THR A 166 14.88 2.40 -9.53
C THR A 166 16.36 2.43 -9.13
N LEU A 167 17.08 3.51 -9.45
CA LEU A 167 18.47 3.69 -9.00
C LEU A 167 18.53 3.85 -7.47
N LEU A 168 17.63 4.67 -6.91
CA LEU A 168 17.52 4.83 -5.47
C LEU A 168 17.19 3.50 -4.78
N TRP A 169 16.24 2.74 -5.33
CA TRP A 169 15.87 1.43 -4.81
C TRP A 169 17.04 0.45 -4.90
N ALA A 170 17.75 0.39 -6.03
CA ALA A 170 18.90 -0.49 -6.17
C ALA A 170 20.01 -0.20 -5.16
N LEU A 171 20.24 1.09 -4.85
CA LEU A 171 21.32 1.51 -3.95
C LEU A 171 20.96 1.39 -2.46
N ALA A 172 19.72 1.70 -2.08
CA ALA A 172 19.34 1.85 -0.68
C ALA A 172 18.09 1.06 -0.27
N TYR A 173 17.23 0.66 -1.20
CA TYR A 173 15.98 -0.06 -0.91
C TYR A 173 15.79 -1.32 -1.78
N PRO A 174 16.77 -2.24 -1.83
CA PRO A 174 16.73 -3.38 -2.73
C PRO A 174 15.58 -4.34 -2.39
N ASP A 175 15.19 -4.43 -1.12
CA ASP A 175 14.06 -5.26 -0.66
C ASP A 175 12.74 -4.80 -1.31
N TYR A 176 12.51 -3.48 -1.34
CA TYR A 176 11.34 -2.90 -1.99
C TYR A 176 11.38 -3.12 -3.51
N TYR A 177 12.57 -2.98 -4.13
CA TYR A 177 12.73 -3.26 -5.56
C TYR A 177 12.37 -4.71 -5.87
N ASN A 178 12.84 -5.65 -5.05
CA ASN A 178 12.55 -7.06 -5.21
C ASN A 178 11.04 -7.35 -5.10
N ASP A 179 10.38 -6.84 -4.06
CA ASP A 179 8.93 -7.02 -3.90
C ASP A 179 8.11 -6.31 -4.99
N PHE A 180 8.59 -5.17 -5.53
CA PHE A 180 7.98 -4.53 -6.69
C PHE A 180 8.01 -5.46 -7.91
N ILE A 181 9.11 -6.17 -8.17
CA ILE A 181 9.18 -7.13 -9.28
C ILE A 181 8.25 -8.30 -9.02
N ARG A 182 8.23 -8.85 -7.81
CA ARG A 182 7.31 -9.95 -7.44
C ARG A 182 5.84 -9.53 -7.58
N SER A 183 5.51 -8.29 -7.24
CA SER A 183 4.20 -7.68 -7.49
C SER A 183 3.84 -7.71 -8.98
N GLN A 184 4.78 -7.32 -9.85
CA GLN A 184 4.57 -7.30 -11.30
C GLN A 184 4.42 -8.72 -11.88
N LEU A 185 5.15 -9.70 -11.37
CA LEU A 185 4.99 -11.09 -11.77
C LEU A 185 3.66 -11.68 -11.32
N LEU A 186 3.17 -11.31 -10.13
CA LEU A 186 1.84 -11.70 -9.67
C LEU A 186 0.74 -11.10 -10.56
N VAL A 187 0.89 -9.83 -10.97
CA VAL A 187 -0.02 -9.20 -11.93
C VAL A 187 0.06 -9.89 -13.29
N TYR A 188 1.25 -10.27 -13.75
CA TYR A 188 1.41 -11.03 -14.98
C TYR A 188 0.69 -12.38 -14.93
N ASP A 189 0.82 -13.13 -13.83
CA ASP A 189 0.11 -14.39 -13.64
C ASP A 189 -1.43 -14.21 -13.67
N ASP A 190 -1.94 -13.09 -13.13
CA ASP A 190 -3.37 -12.81 -13.04
C ASP A 190 -3.98 -12.21 -14.30
N ALA A 191 -3.27 -11.30 -14.96
CA ALA A 191 -3.78 -10.47 -16.06
C ALA A 191 -3.18 -10.84 -17.42
N GLY A 192 -2.13 -11.68 -17.44
CA GLY A 192 -1.38 -12.03 -18.64
C GLY A 192 -0.42 -10.96 -19.14
N TRP A 193 -0.31 -9.81 -18.46
CA TRP A 193 0.51 -8.67 -18.85
C TRP A 193 1.11 -7.98 -17.62
N LEU A 194 2.26 -7.33 -17.80
CA LEU A 194 2.88 -6.50 -16.76
C LEU A 194 2.04 -5.23 -16.52
N GLY A 195 1.96 -4.78 -15.27
CA GLY A 195 1.26 -3.55 -14.91
C GLY A 195 2.19 -2.34 -15.04
N ASP A 196 2.00 -1.49 -16.05
CA ASP A 196 2.66 -0.17 -16.12
C ASP A 196 2.43 0.60 -14.81
N GLY A 197 1.16 0.86 -14.49
CA GLY A 197 0.68 1.36 -13.22
C GLY A 197 -0.41 0.47 -12.63
N LEU A 198 -0.50 0.42 -11.31
CA LEU A 198 -1.43 -0.43 -10.57
C LEU A 198 -2.24 0.38 -9.56
N ALA A 199 -3.56 0.34 -9.69
CA ALA A 199 -4.50 0.78 -8.68
C ALA A 199 -5.35 -0.40 -8.24
N CYS A 200 -5.02 -0.96 -7.08
CA CYS A 200 -5.66 -2.14 -6.48
C CYS A 200 -5.68 -3.32 -7.47
N SER A 201 -4.51 -3.64 -8.01
CA SER A 201 -4.27 -4.69 -9.03
C SER A 201 -4.97 -4.50 -10.38
N LYS A 202 -5.66 -3.37 -10.57
CA LYS A 202 -6.16 -2.96 -11.88
C LYS A 202 -5.10 -2.13 -12.59
N TYR A 203 -4.88 -2.45 -13.85
CA TYR A 203 -4.07 -1.65 -14.74
C TYR A 203 -4.61 -0.22 -14.79
N VAL A 204 -3.71 0.74 -14.64
CA VAL A 204 -3.97 2.15 -14.89
C VAL A 204 -2.90 2.65 -15.84
N SER A 205 -3.32 3.12 -17.01
CA SER A 205 -2.41 3.70 -17.98
C SER A 205 -1.84 5.01 -17.43
N GLY A 206 -0.51 5.13 -17.44
CA GLY A 206 0.14 6.43 -17.31
C GLY A 206 0.43 7.03 -18.67
N VAL A 207 1.73 7.19 -18.96
CA VAL A 207 2.26 7.82 -20.18
C VAL A 207 2.02 6.97 -21.44
N GLY A 208 1.61 5.70 -21.29
CA GLY A 208 1.33 4.79 -22.40
C GLY A 208 2.57 4.06 -22.93
N THR A 209 3.67 4.07 -22.16
CA THR A 209 4.86 3.26 -22.44
C THR A 209 5.22 2.48 -21.19
N ASN A 210 5.09 1.16 -21.26
CA ASN A 210 5.40 0.27 -20.15
C ASN A 210 6.91 0.02 -20.09
N MET A 211 7.57 0.47 -19.02
CA MET A 211 9.03 0.31 -18.82
C MET A 211 9.36 -0.76 -17.78
N VAL A 212 8.41 -1.63 -17.41
CA VAL A 212 8.61 -2.65 -16.38
C VAL A 212 9.68 -3.68 -16.80
N SER A 213 9.77 -4.01 -18.08
CA SER A 213 10.83 -4.88 -18.64
C SER A 213 12.24 -4.33 -18.37
N VAL A 214 12.45 -3.04 -18.60
CA VAL A 214 13.70 -2.33 -18.30
C VAL A 214 13.98 -2.31 -16.80
N VAL A 215 12.93 -2.11 -15.99
CA VAL A 215 13.02 -2.14 -14.52
C VAL A 215 13.43 -3.52 -14.02
N MET A 216 12.92 -4.61 -14.59
CA MET A 216 13.34 -5.98 -14.26
C MET A 216 14.78 -6.25 -14.67
N ALA A 217 15.18 -5.82 -15.87
CA ALA A 217 16.57 -5.93 -16.32
C ALA A 217 17.54 -5.17 -15.39
N GLY A 218 17.15 -3.98 -14.94
CA GLY A 218 17.92 -3.18 -13.98
C GLY A 218 18.19 -3.92 -12.66
N ALA A 219 17.14 -4.47 -12.04
CA ALA A 219 17.29 -5.26 -10.82
C ALA A 219 18.21 -6.47 -11.02
N TYR A 220 18.02 -7.21 -12.12
CA TYR A 220 18.87 -8.34 -12.46
C TYR A 220 20.35 -7.92 -12.55
N GLN A 221 20.67 -6.83 -13.25
CA GLN A 221 22.05 -6.36 -13.41
C GLN A 221 22.65 -5.85 -12.10
N CYS A 222 21.82 -5.32 -11.18
CA CYS A 222 22.23 -4.93 -9.84
C CYS A 222 22.33 -6.10 -8.84
N GLY A 223 22.05 -7.34 -9.26
CA GLY A 223 22.10 -8.53 -8.40
C GLY A 223 20.87 -8.72 -7.51
N ILE A 224 19.82 -7.93 -7.69
CA ILE A 224 18.53 -8.06 -7.00
C ILE A 224 17.71 -9.08 -7.80
N ARG A 225 17.68 -10.34 -7.31
CA ARG A 225 17.19 -11.50 -8.07
C ARG A 225 16.40 -12.49 -7.21
N ASP A 226 15.85 -12.06 -6.07
CA ASP A 226 15.02 -12.92 -5.22
C ASP A 226 13.56 -12.97 -5.76
N PHE A 227 13.45 -13.40 -7.01
CA PHE A 227 12.21 -13.61 -7.76
C PHE A 227 12.44 -14.65 -8.86
N ASP A 228 11.37 -15.11 -9.49
CA ASP A 228 11.44 -16.04 -10.62
C ASP A 228 12.01 -15.31 -11.86
N VAL A 229 13.33 -15.44 -12.07
CA VAL A 229 14.06 -14.76 -13.16
C VAL A 229 13.59 -15.22 -14.53
N GLU A 230 13.31 -16.52 -14.70
CA GLU A 230 12.85 -17.06 -15.97
C GLU A 230 11.47 -16.52 -16.33
N LYS A 231 10.54 -16.51 -15.35
CA LYS A 231 9.23 -15.87 -15.53
C LYS A 231 9.34 -14.37 -15.79
N ALA A 232 10.25 -13.67 -15.12
CA ALA A 232 10.48 -12.25 -15.36
C ALA A 232 10.95 -11.98 -16.80
N TYR A 233 11.83 -12.83 -17.32
CA TYR A 233 12.26 -12.75 -18.72
C TYR A 233 11.11 -13.05 -19.69
N GLU A 234 10.32 -14.11 -19.44
CA GLU A 234 9.14 -14.45 -20.24
C GLU A 234 8.15 -13.28 -20.30
N ALA A 235 7.79 -12.73 -19.14
CA ALA A 235 6.85 -11.62 -19.03
C ALA A 235 7.37 -10.37 -19.74
N ALA A 236 8.65 -10.04 -19.57
CA ALA A 236 9.29 -8.92 -20.27
C ALA A 236 9.29 -9.14 -21.79
N LEU A 237 9.66 -10.32 -22.27
CA LEU A 237 9.71 -10.64 -23.69
C LEU A 237 8.31 -10.53 -24.34
N LYS A 238 7.28 -11.08 -23.69
CA LYS A 238 5.90 -10.94 -24.15
C LYS A 238 5.50 -9.47 -24.20
N ASN A 239 5.79 -8.69 -23.15
CA ASN A 239 5.42 -7.29 -23.07
C ASN A 239 6.01 -6.42 -24.20
N GLU A 240 7.21 -6.75 -24.69
CA GLU A 240 7.89 -5.99 -25.75
C GLU A 240 7.56 -6.47 -27.17
N LEU A 241 7.19 -7.75 -27.35
CA LEU A 241 7.03 -8.35 -28.68
C LEU A 241 5.58 -8.65 -29.07
N ALA A 242 4.70 -8.86 -28.10
CA ALA A 242 3.30 -9.15 -28.35
C ALA A 242 2.45 -7.87 -28.29
N TRP A 243 1.32 -7.89 -28.99
CA TRP A 243 0.29 -6.85 -28.95
C TRP A 243 -1.07 -7.56 -28.98
N GLU A 244 -1.99 -7.14 -28.12
CA GLU A 244 -3.39 -7.59 -28.09
C GLU A 244 -4.31 -6.40 -27.80
#